data_AF-A0A7Z0DQ27-F1
#
_entry.id   AF-A0A7Z0DQ27-F1
#
_cell.length_a   1.000
_cell.length_b   1.000
_cell.length_c   1.000
_cell.angle_alpha   90.00
_cell.angle_beta   90.00
_cell.angle_gamma   90.00
#
_symmetry.space_group_name_H-M   'P 1'
#
loop_
_entity.id
_entity.type
_entity.pdbx_description
1 polymer ?
#
loop_
_entity_poly.entity_id
_entity_poly.type
_entity_poly.pdbx_seq_one_letter_code
_entity_poly.pdbx_strand_id
1 'polypeptide(L)'
;MTSILVSAATFATATPASAAGAYNTCNGSVRMFIGSMYYNVPAYNGSVKCNLVYNTGSYSNAVKVLQASLKYCEKMSWMDEPDGYYGVQTFSAVEAVQDKYNLGIDGTYGPQTRNAMRHYSKAYGCAKLSF
;
A
#
# COMPACT_ATOMS: atom_id res chain seq x y z
N MET A 1 23.23 -6.44 53.43
CA MET A 1 23.65 -6.61 52.04
C MET A 1 22.40 -6.88 51.21
N THR A 2 22.07 -5.91 50.37
CA THR A 2 20.92 -5.82 49.47
C THR A 2 21.00 -6.84 48.34
N SER A 3 19.86 -7.38 47.89
CA SER A 3 19.69 -7.87 46.50
C SER A 3 18.20 -7.98 46.18
N ILE A 4 17.66 -6.95 45.53
CA ILE A 4 16.36 -6.95 44.84
C ILE A 4 16.68 -7.27 43.38
N LEU A 5 16.15 -8.38 42.86
CA LEU A 5 16.21 -8.71 41.44
C LEU A 5 15.15 -7.87 40.71
N VAL A 6 15.60 -6.88 39.94
CA VAL A 6 14.74 -6.08 39.06
C VAL A 6 14.67 -6.76 37.69
N SER A 7 13.45 -7.14 37.31
CA SER A 7 13.09 -7.71 36.02
C SER A 7 13.40 -6.73 34.88
N ALA A 8 14.21 -7.14 33.90
CA ALA A 8 14.41 -6.39 32.67
C ALA A 8 13.36 -6.80 31.63
N ALA A 9 12.28 -6.02 31.54
CA ALA A 9 11.38 -6.07 30.39
C ALA A 9 12.04 -5.29 29.23
N THR A 10 12.51 -5.98 28.20
CA THR A 10 12.96 -5.35 26.96
C THR A 10 11.75 -4.80 26.22
N PHE A 11 11.54 -3.49 26.31
CA PHE A 11 10.56 -2.78 25.50
C PHE A 11 11.01 -2.84 24.04
N ALA A 12 10.33 -3.67 23.24
CA ALA A 12 10.39 -3.54 21.79
C ALA A 12 10.00 -2.11 21.43
N THR A 13 10.90 -1.37 20.79
CA THR A 13 10.59 -0.05 20.23
C THR A 13 9.60 -0.30 19.10
N ALA A 14 8.30 -0.22 19.41
CA ALA A 14 7.26 -0.19 18.41
C ALA A 14 7.53 1.02 17.52
N THR A 15 8.01 0.78 16.30
CA THR A 15 7.88 1.76 15.22
C THR A 15 6.43 2.23 15.24
N PRO A 16 6.17 3.55 15.28
CA PRO A 16 4.81 4.04 15.36
C PRO A 16 4.04 3.44 14.19
N ALA A 17 3.05 2.59 14.49
CA ALA A 17 1.98 2.29 13.56
C ALA A 17 1.44 3.66 13.16
N SER A 18 1.67 4.04 11.90
CA SER A 18 1.36 5.37 11.38
C SER A 18 -0.02 5.75 11.89
N ALA A 19 -0.10 6.79 12.72
CA ALA A 19 -1.38 7.34 13.14
C ALA A 19 -2.19 7.55 11.87
N ALA A 20 -3.25 6.75 11.71
CA ALA A 20 -4.16 6.87 10.60
C ALA A 20 -4.85 8.22 10.74
N GLY A 21 -4.23 9.28 10.20
CA GLY A 21 -4.99 10.46 9.81
C GLY A 21 -6.14 9.95 8.97
N ALA A 22 -7.35 10.46 9.21
CA ALA A 22 -8.54 10.04 8.46
C ALA A 22 -8.33 10.39 6.98
N TYR A 23 -7.77 9.46 6.22
CA TYR A 23 -7.64 9.55 4.78
C TYR A 23 -8.96 9.12 4.18
N ASN A 24 -9.40 9.84 3.16
CA ASN A 24 -10.57 9.45 2.39
C ASN A 24 -10.26 8.17 1.62
N THR A 25 -11.27 7.32 1.40
CA THR A 25 -11.13 6.11 0.59
C THR A 25 -10.84 6.48 -0.87
N CYS A 26 -9.76 5.97 -1.46
CA CYS A 26 -9.44 6.23 -2.86
C CYS A 26 -10.59 5.78 -3.78
N ASN A 27 -11.11 6.69 -4.60
CA ASN A 27 -12.24 6.43 -5.50
C ASN A 27 -11.84 6.34 -6.99
N GLY A 28 -10.61 6.73 -7.33
CA GLY A 28 -10.12 6.73 -8.69
C GLY A 28 -8.60 6.63 -8.75
N SER A 29 -8.02 7.21 -9.80
CA SER A 29 -6.58 7.21 -10.00
C SER A 29 -6.11 8.49 -10.64
N VAL A 30 -4.86 8.86 -10.37
CA VAL A 30 -4.16 9.94 -11.08
C VAL A 30 -2.96 9.40 -11.83
N ARG A 31 -2.49 10.18 -12.80
CA ARG A 31 -1.24 9.94 -13.51
C ARG A 31 -0.13 10.73 -12.83
N MET A 32 0.88 10.02 -12.36
CA MET A 32 2.13 10.59 -11.87
C MET A 32 3.18 10.52 -12.97
N PHE A 33 3.92 11.59 -13.18
CA PHE A 33 4.85 11.72 -14.30
C PHE A 33 6.31 11.62 -13.86
N ILE A 34 7.11 10.86 -14.60
CA ILE A 34 8.57 10.85 -14.53
C ILE A 34 9.07 11.25 -15.92
N GLY A 35 9.42 12.53 -16.10
CA GLY A 35 9.63 13.10 -17.42
C GLY A 35 8.37 12.99 -18.29
N SER A 36 8.48 12.38 -19.47
CA SER A 36 7.34 12.13 -20.37
C SER A 36 6.58 10.82 -20.07
N MET A 37 7.04 10.01 -19.11
CA MET A 37 6.38 8.75 -18.73
C MET A 37 5.30 9.00 -17.69
N TYR A 38 4.23 8.21 -17.71
CA TYR A 38 3.19 8.27 -16.68
C TYR A 38 2.90 6.91 -16.04
N TYR A 39 2.54 6.94 -14.76
CA TYR A 39 2.17 5.78 -13.96
C TYR A 39 0.85 6.06 -13.25
N ASN A 40 -0.04 5.07 -13.22
CA ASN A 40 -1.33 5.23 -12.57
C ASN A 40 -1.19 4.92 -11.09
N VAL A 41 -1.70 5.80 -10.24
CA VAL A 41 -1.66 5.66 -8.79
C VAL A 41 -3.07 5.83 -8.23
N PRO A 42 -3.51 4.99 -7.28
CA PRO A 42 -4.77 5.17 -6.57
C PRO A 42 -4.87 6.58 -5.96
N ALA A 43 -6.03 7.21 -6.12
CA ALA A 43 -6.27 8.58 -5.71
C ALA A 43 -7.71 8.81 -5.25
N TYR A 44 -7.90 9.86 -4.46
CA TYR A 44 -9.19 10.43 -4.10
C TYR A 44 -9.30 11.83 -4.71
N ASN A 45 -10.26 12.02 -5.63
CA ASN A 45 -10.56 13.31 -6.25
C ASN A 45 -9.31 14.08 -6.76
N GLY A 46 -8.39 13.37 -7.42
CA GLY A 46 -7.15 13.96 -7.95
C GLY A 46 -5.97 14.01 -6.95
N SER A 47 -6.16 13.62 -5.69
CA SER A 47 -5.12 13.59 -4.67
C SER A 47 -4.72 12.17 -4.32
N VAL A 48 -3.41 11.91 -4.23
CA VAL A 48 -2.89 10.62 -3.77
C VAL A 48 -2.99 10.43 -2.25
N LYS A 49 -3.44 11.44 -1.50
CA LYS A 49 -3.66 11.39 -0.05
C LYS A 49 -4.97 10.67 0.28
N CYS A 50 -4.97 9.35 0.09
CA CYS A 50 -6.11 8.48 0.32
C CYS A 50 -5.64 7.11 0.81
N ASN A 51 -6.57 6.30 1.31
CA ASN A 51 -6.31 4.91 1.65
C ASN A 51 -7.27 3.95 0.92
N LEU A 52 -6.87 2.68 0.83
CA LEU A 52 -7.76 1.58 0.48
C LEU A 52 -7.63 0.51 1.55
N VAL A 53 -8.75 0.10 2.12
CA VAL A 53 -8.83 -0.87 3.21
C VAL A 53 -9.55 -2.12 2.74
N TYR A 54 -9.36 -3.23 3.46
CA TYR A 54 -10.09 -4.46 3.17
C TYR A 54 -11.60 -4.25 3.24
N ASN A 55 -12.32 -4.88 2.32
CA ASN A 55 -13.78 -4.87 2.30
C ASN A 55 -14.38 -3.46 2.24
N THR A 56 -13.83 -2.58 1.40
CA THR A 56 -14.50 -1.32 1.02
C THR A 56 -15.83 -1.52 0.28
N GLY A 57 -16.31 -2.77 0.17
CA GLY A 57 -17.67 -3.16 -0.24
C GLY A 57 -18.06 -2.86 -1.69
N SER A 58 -17.29 -2.03 -2.39
CA SER A 58 -17.62 -1.49 -3.71
C SER A 58 -16.46 -1.65 -4.67
N TYR A 59 -16.82 -1.89 -5.93
CA TYR A 59 -15.91 -1.78 -7.06
C TYR A 59 -15.28 -0.38 -7.10
N SER A 60 -13.97 -0.30 -7.30
CA SER A 60 -13.26 0.97 -7.45
C SER A 60 -12.14 0.87 -8.46
N ASN A 61 -12.04 1.86 -9.35
CA ASN A 61 -10.92 1.97 -10.28
C ASN A 61 -9.59 2.14 -9.55
N ALA A 62 -9.59 2.76 -8.36
CA ALA A 62 -8.42 2.86 -7.50
C ALA A 62 -7.86 1.48 -7.16
N VAL A 63 -8.74 0.54 -6.84
CA VAL A 63 -8.37 -0.84 -6.47
C VAL A 63 -7.80 -1.58 -7.69
N LYS A 64 -8.38 -1.41 -8.89
CA LYS A 64 -7.82 -2.03 -10.11
C LYS A 64 -6.39 -1.57 -10.39
N VAL A 65 -6.13 -0.27 -10.22
CA VAL A 65 -4.80 0.30 -10.42
C VAL A 65 -3.80 -0.22 -9.38
N LEU A 66 -4.23 -0.35 -8.12
CA LEU A 66 -3.43 -1.00 -7.08
C LEU A 66 -3.12 -2.46 -7.43
N GLN A 67 -4.14 -3.26 -7.74
CA GLN A 67 -4.01 -4.68 -8.08
C GLN A 67 -3.07 -4.90 -9.27
N ALA A 68 -3.16 -4.07 -10.31
CA ALA A 68 -2.23 -4.14 -11.44
C ALA A 68 -0.78 -3.89 -11.00
N SER A 69 -0.55 -2.91 -10.11
CA SER A 69 0.78 -2.64 -9.56
C SER A 69 1.29 -3.80 -8.70
N LEU A 70 0.43 -4.37 -7.86
CA LEU A 70 0.75 -5.55 -7.03
C LEU A 70 1.16 -6.74 -7.89
N LYS A 71 0.31 -7.12 -8.86
CA LYS A 71 0.55 -8.28 -9.72
C LYS A 71 1.77 -8.09 -10.62
N TYR A 72 1.83 -6.99 -11.36
CA TYR A 72 2.82 -6.81 -12.43
C TYR A 72 4.15 -6.22 -11.96
N CYS A 73 4.15 -5.37 -10.93
CA CYS A 73 5.35 -4.65 -10.50
C CYS A 73 5.95 -5.15 -9.19
N GLU A 74 5.10 -5.67 -8.29
CA GLU A 74 5.53 -6.20 -6.99
C GLU A 74 5.75 -7.72 -6.96
N LYS A 75 5.48 -8.39 -8.08
CA LYS A 75 5.62 -9.85 -8.28
C LYS A 75 4.58 -10.68 -7.53
N MET A 76 3.38 -10.13 -7.31
CA MET A 76 2.24 -10.88 -6.77
C MET A 76 1.52 -11.65 -7.89
N SER A 77 2.27 -12.49 -8.61
CA SER A 77 1.77 -13.19 -9.81
C SER A 77 0.64 -14.18 -9.51
N TRP A 78 0.55 -14.63 -8.26
CA TRP A 78 -0.47 -15.54 -7.73
C TRP A 78 -1.86 -14.89 -7.59
N MET A 79 -1.95 -13.56 -7.64
CA MET A 79 -3.25 -12.87 -7.65
C MET A 79 -4.00 -13.18 -8.95
N ASP A 80 -5.32 -13.20 -8.90
CA ASP A 80 -6.15 -13.16 -10.10
C ASP A 80 -5.99 -11.83 -10.87
N GLU A 81 -6.65 -11.72 -12.04
CA GLU A 81 -6.66 -10.47 -12.78
C GLU A 81 -7.34 -9.33 -12.00
N PRO A 82 -6.92 -8.06 -12.20
CA PRO A 82 -7.51 -6.91 -11.50
C PRO A 82 -9.03 -6.78 -11.70
N ASP A 83 -9.79 -7.07 -10.66
CA ASP A 83 -11.26 -7.04 -10.65
C ASP A 83 -11.84 -5.73 -10.09
N GLY A 84 -11.05 -4.96 -9.34
CA GLY A 84 -11.45 -3.70 -8.72
C GLY A 84 -12.11 -3.85 -7.35
N TYR A 85 -12.08 -5.04 -6.76
CA TYR A 85 -12.60 -5.31 -5.43
C TYR A 85 -11.46 -5.56 -4.45
N TYR A 86 -11.48 -4.83 -3.33
CA TYR A 86 -10.47 -5.01 -2.28
C TYR A 86 -10.85 -6.20 -1.39
N GLY A 87 -10.78 -7.39 -1.98
CA GLY A 87 -11.00 -8.67 -1.32
C GLY A 87 -9.73 -9.25 -0.70
N VAL A 88 -9.84 -10.52 -0.27
CA VAL A 88 -8.81 -11.18 0.54
C VAL A 88 -7.47 -11.27 -0.19
N GLN A 89 -7.49 -11.55 -1.50
CA GLN A 89 -6.26 -11.60 -2.31
C GLN A 89 -5.55 -10.25 -2.39
N THR A 90 -6.31 -9.15 -2.52
CA THR A 90 -5.72 -7.80 -2.55
C THR A 90 -5.13 -7.44 -1.19
N PHE A 91 -5.84 -7.77 -0.11
CA PHE A 91 -5.35 -7.58 1.25
C PHE A 91 -4.03 -8.32 1.51
N SER A 92 -3.99 -9.63 1.24
CA SER A 92 -2.77 -10.43 1.43
C SER A 92 -1.62 -9.97 0.53
N ALA A 93 -1.92 -9.47 -0.67
CA ALA A 93 -0.90 -8.91 -1.57
C ALA A 93 -0.33 -7.60 -1.04
N VAL A 94 -1.14 -6.75 -0.40
CA VAL A 94 -0.67 -5.54 0.26
C VAL A 94 0.17 -5.89 1.49
N GLU A 95 -0.24 -6.86 2.30
CA GLU A 95 0.58 -7.35 3.42
C GLU A 95 1.95 -7.86 2.95
N ALA A 96 1.98 -8.65 1.88
CA ALA A 96 3.24 -9.14 1.31
C ALA A 96 4.14 -8.00 0.78
N VAL A 97 3.57 -6.93 0.24
CA VAL A 97 4.33 -5.73 -0.15
C VAL A 97 4.85 -4.98 1.08
N GLN A 98 4.02 -4.83 2.12
CA GLN A 98 4.42 -4.19 3.37
C GLN A 98 5.58 -4.94 4.03
N ASP A 99 5.49 -6.26 4.12
CA ASP A 99 6.55 -7.14 4.60
C ASP A 99 7.84 -6.97 3.77
N LYS A 100 7.74 -7.07 2.43
CA LYS A 100 8.86 -6.92 1.49
C LYS A 100 9.62 -5.60 1.65
N TYR A 101 8.93 -4.53 2.03
CA TYR A 101 9.52 -3.21 2.22
C TYR A 101 9.73 -2.83 3.70
N ASN A 102 9.60 -3.78 4.64
CA ASN A 102 9.76 -3.57 6.08
C ASN A 102 8.85 -2.44 6.63
N LEU A 103 7.61 -2.40 6.19
CA LEU A 103 6.58 -1.48 6.67
C LEU A 103 5.76 -2.14 7.80
N GLY A 104 4.91 -1.36 8.45
CA GLY A 104 3.83 -1.91 9.26
C GLY A 104 2.93 -2.79 8.39
N ILE A 105 2.77 -4.05 8.77
CA ILE A 105 1.93 -5.02 8.04
C ILE A 105 0.51 -4.91 8.61
N ASP A 106 -0.34 -4.21 7.87
CA ASP A 106 -1.74 -3.93 8.25
C ASP A 106 -2.73 -4.18 7.10
N GLY A 107 -2.22 -4.56 5.92
CA GLY A 107 -2.97 -4.85 4.71
C GLY A 107 -3.75 -3.66 4.14
N THR A 108 -3.54 -2.46 4.67
CA THR A 108 -4.09 -1.19 4.18
C THR A 108 -3.12 -0.56 3.18
N TYR A 109 -3.63 -0.24 2.00
CA TYR A 109 -2.88 0.62 1.10
C TYR A 109 -3.00 2.07 1.57
N GLY A 110 -1.92 2.61 2.14
CA GLY A 110 -1.81 4.00 2.58
C GLY A 110 -0.56 4.70 2.01
N PRO A 111 -0.25 5.93 2.45
CA PRO A 111 0.90 6.69 1.95
C PRO A 111 2.25 5.97 2.05
N GLN A 112 2.48 5.20 3.11
CA GLN A 112 3.72 4.42 3.28
C GLN A 112 3.84 3.34 2.19
N THR A 113 2.80 2.51 2.04
CA THR A 113 2.73 1.48 1.00
C THR A 113 2.88 2.09 -0.40
N ARG A 114 2.13 3.17 -0.69
CA ARG A 114 2.20 3.91 -1.96
C ARG A 114 3.62 4.37 -2.28
N ASN A 115 4.32 4.94 -1.31
CA ASN A 115 5.66 5.50 -1.50
C ASN A 115 6.74 4.41 -1.61
N ALA A 116 6.52 3.24 -0.99
CA ALA A 116 7.49 2.16 -1.01
C ALA A 116 7.46 1.36 -2.33
N MET A 117 6.26 1.06 -2.82
CA MET A 117 6.04 0.17 -3.96
C MET A 117 6.29 0.80 -5.34
N ARG A 118 6.36 -0.04 -6.36
CA ARG A 118 6.41 0.31 -7.78
C ARG A 118 5.00 0.33 -8.35
N HIS A 119 4.74 1.32 -9.19
CA HIS A 119 3.44 1.55 -9.83
C HIS A 119 3.47 1.10 -11.29
N TYR A 120 2.36 0.52 -11.74
CA TYR A 120 2.21 -0.03 -13.07
C TYR A 120 1.69 1.02 -14.08
N SER A 121 2.30 0.99 -15.26
CA SER A 121 1.85 1.66 -16.46
C SER A 121 1.82 0.66 -17.61
N LYS A 122 0.67 0.58 -18.29
CA LYS A 122 0.55 -0.26 -19.49
C LYS A 122 1.52 0.17 -20.59
N ALA A 123 1.87 1.45 -20.65
CA ALA A 123 2.76 2.00 -21.68
C ALA A 123 4.25 1.93 -21.30
N TYR A 124 4.59 2.06 -20.01
CA TYR A 124 5.99 2.26 -19.57
C TYR A 124 6.46 1.22 -18.54
N GLY A 125 5.68 0.17 -18.28
CA GLY A 125 6.03 -0.87 -17.31
C GLY A 125 5.95 -0.36 -15.86
N CYS A 126 7.01 -0.57 -15.10
CA CYS A 126 6.98 -0.43 -13.64
C CYS A 126 8.06 0.53 -13.13
N ALA A 127 7.66 1.54 -12.35
CA ALA A 127 8.60 2.46 -11.70
C ALA A 127 8.19 2.78 -10.27
N LYS A 128 9.19 3.07 -9.43
CA LYS A 128 8.96 3.65 -8.11
C LYS A 128 8.81 5.16 -8.26
N LEU A 129 7.76 5.72 -7.67
CA LEU A 129 7.44 7.14 -7.76
C LEU A 129 7.88 7.87 -6.49
N SER A 130 8.22 9.15 -6.64
CA SER A 130 8.46 10.07 -5.52
C SER A 130 7.25 10.98 -5.36
N PHE A 131 6.71 11.07 -4.14
CA PHE A 131 5.48 11.79 -3.79
C PHE A 131 5.73 12.88 -2.76
#